data_AF-A0A7V0I9T6-F1
#
_entry.id   AF-A0A7V0I9T6-F1
#
_cell.length_a   1.000
_cell.length_b   1.000
_cell.length_c   1.000
_cell.angle_alpha   90.00
_cell.angle_beta   90.00
_cell.angle_gamma   90.00
#
_symmetry.space_group_name_H-M   'P 1'
#
loop_
_entity.id
_entity.type
_entity.pdbx_description
1 polymer ?
#
loop_
_entity_poly.entity_id
_entity_poly.type
_entity_poly.pdbx_seq_one_letter_code
_entity_poly.pdbx_strand_id
1 'polypeptide(L)'
;MNEGIYRALSRHILWPYGEIALRRVLERQTPEVIEFFNTYPGRAKQLLKICISSPYLVSLLIREPNLVYWLFLKGAISEKKTKDDFLKELRSFVPQNDFPKRLRDFKAREYLRLWARDVNQLCSLENNLAELSDLAEACIQACYEHALIILSLNNNFPAKFFVLGLGKLGAKELNFYSDIDLIYLYDTPKPSLDIHSSFNKLAETITRLLQD
;
A
#
# COMPACT_ATOMS: atom_id res chain seq x y z
N MET A 1 17.45 -5.70 -27.43
CA MET A 1 18.32 -5.68 -26.23
C MET A 1 18.88 -4.26 -26.12
N ASN A 2 18.47 -3.45 -25.13
CA ASN A 2 18.73 -2.01 -25.14
C ASN A 2 20.02 -1.66 -24.36
N GLU A 3 21.14 -1.50 -25.06
CA GLU A 3 22.46 -1.24 -24.44
C GLU A 3 22.55 0.09 -23.69
N GLY A 4 21.68 1.07 -24.00
CA GLY A 4 21.74 2.42 -23.43
C GLY A 4 21.60 2.45 -21.89
N ILE A 5 20.58 1.76 -21.36
CA ILE A 5 20.32 1.70 -19.91
C ILE A 5 21.49 1.02 -19.20
N TYR A 6 21.95 -0.12 -19.72
CA TYR A 6 23.04 -0.88 -19.10
C TYR A 6 24.36 -0.13 -19.11
N ARG A 7 24.72 0.55 -20.22
CA ARG A 7 25.90 1.41 -20.27
C ARG A 7 25.84 2.56 -19.26
N ALA A 8 24.65 3.07 -18.96
CA ALA A 8 24.46 4.12 -17.95
C ALA A 8 24.56 3.61 -16.50
N LEU A 9 24.25 2.32 -16.28
CA LEU A 9 24.27 1.67 -14.96
C LEU A 9 25.60 0.96 -14.64
N SER A 10 26.33 0.49 -15.65
CA SER A 10 27.52 -0.38 -15.54
C SER A 10 28.75 0.25 -14.88
N ARG A 11 28.75 1.56 -14.63
CA ARG A 11 29.82 2.24 -13.87
C ARG A 11 29.74 2.02 -12.36
N HIS A 12 28.65 1.44 -11.87
CA HIS A 12 28.47 1.07 -10.47
C HIS A 12 28.28 -0.44 -10.42
N ILE A 13 29.18 -1.14 -9.72
CA ILE A 13 29.24 -2.60 -9.59
C ILE A 13 27.83 -3.15 -9.29
N LEU A 14 27.20 -3.72 -10.31
CA LEU A 14 25.90 -4.39 -10.22
C LEU A 14 26.14 -5.81 -9.73
N TRP A 15 25.56 -6.16 -8.59
CA TRP A 15 25.44 -7.55 -8.18
C TRP A 15 24.60 -8.30 -9.25
N PRO A 16 24.98 -9.50 -9.70
CA PRO A 16 24.34 -10.18 -10.85
C PRO A 16 22.80 -10.27 -10.76
N TYR A 17 22.28 -10.38 -9.54
CA TYR A 17 20.85 -10.49 -9.28
C TYR A 17 20.06 -9.20 -9.59
N GLY A 18 20.62 -8.02 -9.30
CA GLY A 18 19.93 -6.75 -9.52
C GLY A 18 19.72 -6.45 -11.00
N GLU A 19 20.73 -6.75 -11.81
CA GLU A 19 20.68 -6.62 -13.27
C GLU A 19 19.66 -7.58 -13.91
N ILE A 20 19.63 -8.84 -13.47
CA ILE A 20 18.66 -9.83 -13.96
C ILE A 20 17.24 -9.42 -13.56
N ALA A 21 17.03 -8.97 -12.33
CA ALA A 21 15.73 -8.51 -11.86
C ALA A 21 15.24 -7.29 -12.66
N LEU A 22 16.09 -6.28 -12.84
CA LEU A 22 15.78 -5.10 -13.65
C LEU A 22 15.45 -5.49 -15.09
N ARG A 23 16.22 -6.40 -15.69
CA ARG A 23 15.96 -6.90 -17.05
C ARG A 23 14.55 -7.45 -17.17
N ARG A 24 14.17 -8.36 -16.27
CA ARG A 24 12.85 -9.01 -16.27
C ARG A 24 11.71 -8.01 -16.12
N VAL A 25 11.91 -6.97 -15.30
CA VAL A 25 10.93 -5.88 -15.17
C VAL A 25 10.81 -5.10 -16.48
N LEU A 26 11.94 -4.70 -17.08
CA LEU A 26 11.97 -3.92 -18.33
C LEU A 26 11.41 -4.70 -19.53
N GLU A 27 11.63 -6.02 -19.61
CA GLU A 27 11.08 -6.88 -20.66
C GLU A 27 9.54 -6.92 -20.69
N ARG A 28 8.88 -6.53 -19.60
CA ARG A 28 7.41 -6.43 -19.51
C ARG A 28 6.87 -5.03 -19.81
N GLN A 29 7.73 -4.06 -20.07
CA GLN A 29 7.33 -2.66 -20.22
C GLN A 29 7.01 -2.28 -21.67
N THR A 30 6.18 -1.24 -21.82
CA THR A 30 5.87 -0.65 -23.12
C THR A 30 7.07 0.14 -23.67
N PRO A 31 7.14 0.37 -24.99
CA PRO A 31 8.20 1.20 -25.58
C PRO A 31 8.30 2.60 -24.97
N GLU A 32 7.16 3.21 -24.59
CA GLU A 32 7.10 4.51 -23.92
C GLU A 32 7.87 4.51 -22.59
N VAL A 33 7.67 3.49 -21.75
CA VAL A 33 8.37 3.37 -20.46
C VAL A 33 9.87 3.12 -20.67
N ILE A 34 10.23 2.32 -21.67
CA ILE A 34 11.64 2.09 -22.02
C ILE A 34 12.32 3.40 -22.47
N GLU A 35 11.65 4.16 -23.33
CA GLU A 35 12.19 5.44 -23.82
C GLU A 35 12.32 6.47 -22.71
N PHE A 36 11.36 6.50 -21.77
CA PHE A 36 11.47 7.32 -20.55
C PHE A 36 12.74 6.98 -19.76
N PHE A 37 13.07 5.71 -19.55
CA PHE A 37 14.27 5.33 -18.81
C PHE A 37 15.57 5.57 -19.59
N ASN A 38 15.55 5.48 -20.93
CA ASN A 38 16.67 5.89 -21.77
C ASN A 38 16.93 7.40 -21.63
N THR A 39 15.87 8.20 -21.66
CA THR A 39 15.92 9.66 -21.54
C THR A 39 16.35 10.10 -20.14
N TYR A 40 15.91 9.39 -19.10
CA TYR A 40 16.18 9.72 -17.70
C TYR A 40 16.91 8.57 -16.95
N PRO A 41 18.22 8.38 -17.17
CA PRO A 41 18.99 7.30 -16.53
C PRO A 41 18.98 7.33 -14.99
N GLY A 42 18.78 8.51 -14.39
CA GLY A 42 18.58 8.65 -12.94
C GLY A 42 17.33 7.91 -12.45
N ARG A 43 16.24 7.89 -13.24
CA ARG A 43 15.02 7.13 -12.92
C ARG A 43 15.23 5.63 -13.09
N ALA A 44 16.03 5.22 -14.08
CA ALA A 44 16.42 3.82 -14.23
C ALA A 44 17.25 3.32 -13.02
N LYS A 45 18.14 4.16 -12.49
CA LYS A 45 18.87 3.88 -11.23
C LYS A 45 17.91 3.73 -10.04
N GLN A 46 16.84 4.53 -9.98
CA GLN A 46 15.83 4.39 -8.92
C GLN A 46 15.08 3.06 -9.01
N LEU A 47 14.68 2.65 -10.23
CA LEU A 47 14.05 1.35 -10.45
C LEU A 47 14.98 0.19 -10.07
N LEU A 48 16.27 0.29 -10.45
CA LEU A 48 17.28 -0.70 -10.08
C LEU A 48 17.41 -0.88 -8.55
N LYS A 49 17.42 0.22 -7.78
CA LYS A 49 17.46 0.17 -6.31
C LYS A 49 16.25 -0.59 -5.75
N ILE A 50 15.06 -0.36 -6.31
CA ILE A 50 13.84 -1.13 -5.94
C ILE A 50 14.07 -2.61 -6.24
N CYS A 51 14.55 -2.96 -7.44
CA CYS A 51 14.78 -4.34 -7.84
C CYS A 51 15.79 -5.08 -6.94
N ILE A 52 16.84 -4.41 -6.48
CA ILE A 52 17.83 -5.00 -5.57
C ILE A 52 17.26 -5.17 -4.16
N SER A 53 16.40 -4.26 -3.73
CA SER A 53 15.93 -4.21 -2.35
C SER A 53 14.88 -5.27 -1.98
N SER A 54 14.06 -5.73 -2.93
CA SER A 54 12.95 -6.63 -2.62
C SER A 54 12.55 -7.54 -3.80
N PRO A 55 12.78 -8.87 -3.69
CA PRO A 55 12.29 -9.84 -4.67
C PRO A 55 10.76 -9.85 -4.80
N TYR A 56 10.04 -9.55 -3.71
CA TYR A 56 8.59 -9.40 -3.73
C TYR A 56 8.15 -8.27 -4.65
N LEU A 57 8.78 -7.09 -4.54
CA LEU A 57 8.46 -5.94 -5.39
C LEU A 57 8.82 -6.20 -6.86
N VAL A 58 9.93 -6.89 -7.13
CA VAL A 58 10.25 -7.35 -8.49
C VAL A 58 9.13 -8.22 -9.05
N SER A 59 8.65 -9.18 -8.26
CA SER A 59 7.57 -10.07 -8.67
C SER A 59 6.26 -9.32 -8.90
N LEU A 60 5.95 -8.34 -8.06
CA LEU A 60 4.80 -7.44 -8.22
C LEU A 60 4.91 -6.61 -9.52
N LEU A 61 6.06 -5.99 -9.79
CA LEU A 61 6.28 -5.18 -11.00
C LEU A 61 6.25 -6.00 -12.29
N ILE A 62 6.63 -7.28 -12.24
CA ILE A 62 6.51 -8.21 -13.38
C ILE A 62 5.06 -8.62 -13.59
N ARG A 63 4.33 -8.90 -12.50
CA ARG A 63 2.91 -9.30 -12.56
C ARG A 63 2.01 -8.14 -13.01
N GLU A 64 2.31 -6.93 -12.54
CA GLU A 64 1.55 -5.71 -12.82
C GLU A 64 2.44 -4.62 -13.47
N PRO A 65 2.78 -4.74 -14.77
CA PRO A 65 3.74 -3.85 -15.43
C PRO A 65 3.34 -2.37 -15.41
N ASN A 66 2.02 -2.09 -15.40
CA ASN A 66 1.47 -0.73 -15.32
C ASN A 66 1.91 0.02 -14.05
N LEU A 67 2.35 -0.69 -13.00
CA LEU A 67 2.88 -0.05 -11.79
C LEU A 67 4.17 0.73 -12.06
N VAL A 68 5.00 0.31 -13.01
CA VAL A 68 6.20 1.08 -13.41
C VAL A 68 5.78 2.40 -14.06
N TYR A 69 4.81 2.34 -14.96
CA TYR A 69 4.24 3.53 -15.60
C TYR A 69 3.64 4.49 -14.56
N TRP A 70 2.80 3.97 -13.65
CA TRP A 70 2.21 4.77 -12.57
C TRP A 70 3.28 5.37 -11.64
N LEU A 71 4.26 4.58 -11.23
CA LEU A 71 5.27 5.01 -10.28
C LEU A 71 6.18 6.10 -10.85
N PHE A 72 6.59 5.97 -12.12
CA PHE A 72 7.59 6.85 -12.74
C PHE A 72 7.02 7.88 -13.71
N LEU A 73 6.15 7.48 -14.63
CA LEU A 73 5.63 8.38 -15.69
C LEU A 73 4.47 9.23 -15.18
N LYS A 74 3.61 8.68 -14.30
CA LYS A 74 2.62 9.48 -13.57
C LYS A 74 3.20 10.18 -12.33
N GLY A 75 4.47 9.92 -12.01
CA GLY A 75 5.18 10.65 -10.95
C GLY A 75 4.79 10.25 -9.53
N ALA A 76 4.07 9.14 -9.33
CA ALA A 76 3.58 8.75 -8.02
C ALA A 76 4.71 8.57 -6.99
N ILE A 77 5.92 8.16 -7.41
CA ILE A 77 7.09 8.05 -6.51
C ILE A 77 7.40 9.37 -5.78
N SER A 78 7.05 10.51 -6.35
CA SER A 78 7.30 11.83 -5.77
C SER A 78 6.16 12.34 -4.89
N GLU A 79 4.98 11.74 -4.96
CA GLU A 79 3.80 12.16 -4.19
C GLU A 79 3.94 11.79 -2.71
N LYS A 80 3.54 12.72 -1.83
CA LYS A 80 3.24 12.47 -0.42
C LYS A 80 1.72 12.39 -0.29
N LYS A 81 1.21 11.37 0.38
CA LYS A 81 -0.21 11.18 0.63
C LYS A 81 -0.50 11.28 2.13
N THR A 82 -1.73 11.66 2.45
CA THR A 82 -2.29 11.63 3.82
C THR A 82 -3.31 10.51 3.94
N LYS A 83 -3.75 10.22 5.16
CA LYS A 83 -4.87 9.31 5.41
C LYS A 83 -6.10 9.63 4.55
N ASP A 84 -6.46 10.90 4.41
CA ASP A 84 -7.64 11.32 3.66
C ASP A 84 -7.48 11.06 2.15
N ASP A 85 -6.27 11.23 1.61
CA ASP A 85 -5.98 10.90 0.21
C ASP A 85 -6.15 9.41 -0.05
N PHE A 86 -5.59 8.57 0.82
CA PHE A 86 -5.75 7.11 0.72
C PHE A 86 -7.21 6.69 0.85
N LEU A 87 -7.92 7.24 1.82
CA LEU A 87 -9.32 6.90 2.09
C LEU A 87 -10.22 7.32 0.93
N LYS A 88 -9.96 8.47 0.30
CA LYS A 88 -10.66 8.92 -0.90
C LYS A 88 -10.56 7.91 -2.04
N GLU A 89 -9.36 7.35 -2.26
CA GLU A 89 -9.16 6.30 -3.27
C GLU A 89 -9.86 4.99 -2.87
N LEU A 90 -9.68 4.54 -1.63
CA LEU A 90 -10.24 3.29 -1.11
C LEU A 90 -11.77 3.27 -1.12
N ARG A 91 -12.42 4.39 -0.80
CA ARG A 91 -13.89 4.51 -0.80
C ARG A 91 -14.54 4.22 -2.14
N SER A 92 -13.82 4.42 -3.24
CA SER A 92 -14.31 4.03 -4.57
C SER A 92 -14.53 2.51 -4.71
N PHE A 93 -13.90 1.70 -3.85
CA PHE A 93 -13.98 0.24 -3.85
C PHE A 93 -14.94 -0.33 -2.79
N VAL A 94 -15.28 0.45 -1.75
CA VAL A 94 -16.03 -0.01 -0.57
C VAL A 94 -17.41 -0.63 -0.87
N PRO A 95 -18.21 -0.25 -1.88
CA PRO A 95 -19.46 -0.98 -2.15
C PRO A 95 -19.26 -2.23 -3.00
N GLN A 96 -18.03 -2.53 -3.45
CA GLN A 96 -17.80 -3.54 -4.47
C GLN A 96 -17.59 -4.94 -3.87
N ASN A 97 -18.12 -5.97 -4.53
CA ASN A 97 -18.01 -7.36 -4.08
C ASN A 97 -16.57 -7.89 -4.09
N ASP A 98 -15.68 -7.28 -4.87
CA ASP A 98 -14.26 -7.62 -4.95
C ASP A 98 -13.38 -6.77 -4.02
N PHE A 99 -13.98 -6.08 -3.04
CA PHE A 99 -13.28 -5.20 -2.10
C PHE A 99 -12.02 -5.82 -1.48
N PRO A 100 -12.00 -7.07 -0.96
CA PRO A 100 -10.78 -7.65 -0.38
C PRO A 100 -9.63 -7.72 -1.38
N LYS A 101 -9.92 -8.09 -2.64
CA LYS A 101 -8.92 -8.12 -3.71
C LYS A 101 -8.42 -6.71 -4.02
N ARG A 102 -9.34 -5.74 -4.16
CA ARG A 102 -8.96 -4.34 -4.44
C ARG A 102 -8.14 -3.72 -3.31
N LEU A 103 -8.48 -4.03 -2.07
CA LEU A 103 -7.72 -3.60 -0.90
C LEU A 103 -6.32 -4.19 -0.92
N ARG A 104 -6.17 -5.50 -1.19
CA ARG A 104 -4.84 -6.12 -1.38
C ARG A 104 -4.02 -5.44 -2.47
N ASP A 105 -4.61 -5.23 -3.64
CA ASP A 105 -3.92 -4.64 -4.79
C ASP A 105 -3.53 -3.18 -4.50
N PHE A 106 -4.41 -2.43 -3.83
CA PHE A 106 -4.14 -1.07 -3.37
C PHE A 106 -3.02 -1.03 -2.32
N LYS A 107 -3.07 -1.88 -1.30
CA LYS A 107 -2.01 -2.04 -0.29
C LYS A 107 -0.69 -2.30 -1.03
N ALA A 108 -0.60 -3.33 -1.85
CA ALA A 108 0.63 -3.70 -2.57
C ALA A 108 1.19 -2.55 -3.42
N ARG A 109 0.32 -1.80 -4.12
CA ARG A 109 0.70 -0.63 -4.91
C ARG A 109 1.28 0.51 -4.04
N GLU A 110 0.63 0.86 -2.95
CA GLU A 110 1.10 1.93 -2.07
C GLU A 110 2.34 1.52 -1.27
N TYR A 111 2.44 0.25 -0.86
CA TYR A 111 3.65 -0.34 -0.29
C TYR A 111 4.84 -0.21 -1.26
N LEU A 112 4.64 -0.51 -2.55
CA LEU A 112 5.66 -0.29 -3.58
C LEU A 112 6.11 1.18 -3.63
N ARG A 113 5.18 2.14 -3.59
CA ARG A 113 5.51 3.57 -3.65
C ARG A 113 6.28 4.04 -2.42
N LEU A 114 5.81 3.70 -1.22
CA LEU A 114 6.48 4.07 0.04
C LEU A 114 7.86 3.41 0.15
N TRP A 115 7.97 2.14 -0.21
CA TRP A 115 9.26 1.45 -0.26
C TRP A 115 10.21 2.08 -1.29
N ALA A 116 9.70 2.40 -2.48
CA ALA A 116 10.46 3.08 -3.51
C ALA A 116 10.99 4.44 -3.05
N ARG A 117 10.21 5.19 -2.27
CA ARG A 117 10.63 6.47 -1.67
C ARG A 117 11.72 6.27 -0.62
N ASP A 118 11.59 5.24 0.20
CA ASP A 118 12.56 4.87 1.24
C ASP A 118 13.93 4.51 0.67
N VAL A 119 13.99 3.50 -0.21
CA VAL A 119 15.27 3.01 -0.77
C VAL A 119 15.96 4.02 -1.69
N ASN A 120 15.18 4.98 -2.21
CA ASN A 120 15.70 6.08 -3.00
C ASN A 120 15.98 7.35 -2.17
N GLN A 121 15.74 7.32 -0.86
CA GLN A 121 15.96 8.44 0.07
C GLN A 121 15.24 9.72 -0.37
N LEU A 122 13.99 9.58 -0.83
CA LEU A 122 13.17 10.69 -1.35
C LEU A 122 12.37 11.41 -0.27
N CYS A 123 12.33 10.88 0.95
CA CYS A 123 11.75 11.49 2.13
C CYS A 123 12.52 11.05 3.38
N SER A 124 12.32 11.76 4.49
CA SER A 124 12.87 11.32 5.79
C SER A 124 12.19 10.04 6.27
N LEU A 125 12.87 9.29 7.13
CA LEU A 125 12.32 8.06 7.72
C LEU A 125 11.01 8.35 8.46
N GLU A 126 10.99 9.41 9.29
CA GLU A 126 9.84 9.78 10.11
C GLU A 126 8.61 10.09 9.25
N ASN A 127 8.81 10.83 8.15
CA ASN A 127 7.73 11.10 7.20
C ASN A 127 7.22 9.82 6.53
N ASN A 128 8.11 8.88 6.20
CA ASN A 128 7.75 7.62 5.56
C ASN A 128 6.96 6.71 6.52
N LEU A 129 7.37 6.62 7.78
CA LEU A 129 6.67 5.85 8.82
C LEU A 129 5.29 6.45 9.15
N ALA A 130 5.20 7.78 9.22
CA ALA A 130 3.93 8.46 9.41
C ALA A 130 2.97 8.21 8.23
N GLU A 131 3.46 8.29 6.99
CA GLU A 131 2.65 8.03 5.80
C GLU A 131 2.21 6.55 5.70
N LEU A 132 3.06 5.62 6.13
CA LEU A 132 2.69 4.19 6.24
C LEU A 132 1.62 3.96 7.32
N SER A 133 1.69 4.69 8.43
CA SER A 133 0.67 4.67 9.49
C SER A 133 -0.67 5.23 8.97
N ASP A 134 -0.63 6.32 8.22
CA ASP A 134 -1.80 6.92 7.57
C ASP A 134 -2.45 5.95 6.56
N LEU A 135 -1.64 5.20 5.79
CA LEU A 135 -2.12 4.14 4.89
C LEU A 135 -2.85 3.03 5.67
N ALA A 136 -2.27 2.57 6.78
CA ALA A 136 -2.88 1.54 7.63
C ALA A 136 -4.21 2.02 8.22
N GLU A 137 -4.26 3.24 8.76
CA GLU A 137 -5.49 3.85 9.28
C GLU A 137 -6.57 3.97 8.20
N ALA A 138 -6.21 4.37 6.97
CA ALA A 138 -7.16 4.46 5.86
C ALA A 138 -7.70 3.08 5.45
N CYS A 139 -6.86 2.04 5.45
CA CYS A 139 -7.28 0.67 5.19
C CYS A 139 -8.26 0.16 6.26
N ILE A 140 -7.96 0.39 7.55
CA ILE A 140 -8.84 0.03 8.66
C ILE A 140 -10.19 0.72 8.53
N GLN A 141 -10.20 2.01 8.23
CA GLN A 141 -11.42 2.79 8.02
C GLN A 141 -12.24 2.25 6.84
N ALA A 142 -11.60 1.92 5.72
CA ALA A 142 -12.29 1.32 4.57
C ALA A 142 -12.86 -0.07 4.88
N CYS A 143 -12.14 -0.90 5.64
CA CYS A 143 -12.64 -2.20 6.11
C CYS A 143 -13.84 -2.04 7.04
N TYR A 144 -13.81 -1.08 7.96
CA TYR A 144 -14.95 -0.74 8.81
C TYR A 144 -16.17 -0.35 7.98
N GLU A 145 -16.01 0.58 7.03
CA GLU A 145 -17.09 1.02 6.15
C GLU A 145 -17.67 -0.13 5.31
N HIS A 146 -16.82 -1.01 4.78
CA HIS A 146 -17.26 -2.19 4.03
C HIS A 146 -17.96 -3.22 4.93
N ALA A 147 -17.45 -3.45 6.14
CA ALA A 147 -18.03 -4.39 7.08
C ALA A 147 -19.44 -3.96 7.54
N LEU A 148 -19.68 -2.66 7.72
CA LEU A 148 -21.03 -2.13 8.00
C LEU A 148 -22.02 -2.47 6.88
N ILE A 149 -21.58 -2.40 5.61
CA ILE A 149 -22.39 -2.77 4.44
C ILE A 149 -22.69 -4.27 4.45
N ILE A 150 -21.67 -5.12 4.59
CA ILE A 150 -21.83 -6.59 4.61
C ILE A 150 -22.83 -7.01 5.69
N LEU A 151 -22.70 -6.44 6.88
CA LEU A 151 -23.52 -6.79 8.04
C LEU A 151 -24.86 -6.06 8.08
N SER A 152 -25.16 -5.21 7.09
CA SER A 152 -26.37 -4.38 7.05
C SER A 152 -26.57 -3.54 8.32
N LEU A 153 -25.47 -3.07 8.91
CA LEU A 153 -25.47 -2.24 10.12
C LEU A 153 -25.62 -0.74 9.81
N ASN A 154 -25.90 -0.40 8.56
CA ASN A 154 -26.00 0.98 8.08
C ASN A 154 -27.26 1.68 8.64
N ASN A 155 -27.08 2.93 9.07
CA ASN A 155 -28.10 3.95 9.32
C ASN A 155 -28.95 3.93 10.61
N ASN A 156 -28.78 3.05 11.61
CA ASN A 156 -29.59 3.18 12.85
C ASN A 156 -29.08 2.43 14.10
N PHE A 157 -27.79 2.13 14.24
CA PHE A 157 -27.30 1.51 15.48
C PHE A 157 -27.14 2.56 16.59
N PRO A 158 -27.78 2.40 17.77
CA PRO A 158 -27.76 3.38 18.86
C PRO A 158 -26.44 3.33 19.65
N ALA A 159 -25.31 3.10 18.99
CA ALA A 159 -24.05 2.84 19.65
C ALA A 159 -22.86 3.30 18.80
N LYS A 160 -21.83 3.82 19.47
CA LYS A 160 -20.57 4.24 18.86
C LYS A 160 -19.62 3.05 18.81
N PHE A 161 -18.85 2.92 17.74
CA PHE A 161 -17.81 1.90 17.59
C PHE A 161 -16.47 2.59 17.37
N PHE A 162 -15.44 2.10 18.04
CA PHE A 162 -14.09 2.64 17.98
C PHE A 162 -13.09 1.52 17.67
N VAL A 163 -12.14 1.84 16.80
CA VAL A 163 -10.97 0.99 16.52
C VAL A 163 -9.75 1.74 17.02
N LEU A 164 -9.03 1.18 17.99
CA LEU A 164 -7.83 1.76 18.56
C LEU A 164 -6.60 0.99 18.07
N GLY A 165 -5.71 1.68 17.37
CA GLY A 165 -4.39 1.15 17.04
C GLY A 165 -3.45 1.28 18.23
N LEU A 166 -2.82 0.18 18.62
CA LEU A 166 -1.79 0.15 19.66
C LEU A 166 -0.38 0.18 19.06
N GLY A 167 0.62 0.19 19.95
CA GLY A 167 2.03 0.07 19.57
C GLY A 167 2.45 1.14 18.54
N LYS A 168 3.16 0.68 17.51
CA LYS A 168 3.70 1.56 16.46
C LYS A 168 2.62 2.25 15.63
N LEU A 169 1.47 1.61 15.42
CA LEU A 169 0.34 2.26 14.74
C LEU A 169 -0.19 3.41 15.62
N GLY A 170 -0.40 3.15 16.90
CA GLY A 170 -0.85 4.17 17.86
C GLY A 170 0.13 5.34 18.02
N ALA A 171 1.44 5.07 17.88
CA ALA A 171 2.50 6.09 17.92
C ALA A 171 2.81 6.73 16.54
N LYS A 172 2.09 6.37 15.47
CA LYS A 172 2.32 6.85 14.09
C LYS A 172 3.73 6.62 13.55
N GLU A 173 4.32 5.49 13.92
CA GLU A 173 5.68 5.08 13.55
C GLU A 173 5.70 3.66 12.95
N LEU A 174 4.61 3.27 12.28
CA LEU A 174 4.49 1.96 11.65
C LEU A 174 5.60 1.77 10.60
N ASN A 175 6.26 0.60 10.64
CA ASN A 175 7.26 0.22 9.66
C ASN A 175 6.78 -0.97 8.79
N PHE A 176 7.47 -1.25 7.68
CA PHE A 176 7.05 -2.24 6.67
C PHE A 176 6.86 -3.67 7.18
N TYR A 177 7.42 -3.99 8.33
CA TYR A 177 7.40 -5.33 8.93
C TYR A 177 6.62 -5.38 10.24
N SER A 178 5.93 -4.29 10.60
CA SER A 178 5.18 -4.21 11.84
C SER A 178 3.84 -4.90 11.68
N ASP A 179 3.49 -5.70 12.68
CA ASP A 179 2.11 -6.11 12.89
C ASP A 179 1.26 -4.91 13.32
N ILE A 180 -0.05 -5.02 13.10
CA ILE A 180 -1.03 -4.02 13.51
C ILE A 180 -1.84 -4.59 14.68
N ASP A 181 -1.66 -3.99 15.85
CA ASP A 181 -2.39 -4.35 17.06
C ASP A 181 -3.63 -3.48 17.21
N LEU A 182 -4.82 -4.08 17.23
CA LEU A 182 -6.10 -3.37 17.33
C LEU A 182 -6.88 -3.76 18.59
N ILE A 183 -7.48 -2.76 19.24
CA ILE A 183 -8.55 -2.95 20.22
C ILE A 183 -9.84 -2.37 19.64
N TYR A 184 -10.93 -3.13 19.75
CA TYR A 184 -12.27 -2.68 19.39
C TYR A 184 -13.05 -2.32 20.64
N LEU A 185 -13.69 -1.15 20.63
CA LEU A 185 -14.56 -0.68 21.71
C LEU A 185 -15.92 -0.28 21.14
N TYR A 186 -16.96 -0.42 21.94
CA TYR A 186 -18.25 0.20 21.63
C TYR A 186 -18.86 0.83 22.87
N ASP A 187 -19.66 1.88 22.65
CA ASP A 187 -20.39 2.59 23.68
C ASP A 187 -21.88 2.61 23.29
N THR A 188 -22.74 2.12 24.19
CA THR A 188 -24.19 2.01 23.97
C THR A 188 -24.96 2.43 25.23
N PRO A 189 -26.02 3.25 25.10
CA PRO A 189 -26.88 3.63 26.22
C PRO A 189 -27.80 2.47 26.68
N LYS A 190 -27.96 1.43 25.84
CA LYS A 190 -28.81 0.27 26.12
C LYS A 190 -28.03 -1.01 25.82
N PRO A 191 -27.20 -1.50 26.75
CA PRO A 191 -26.45 -2.74 26.53
C PRO A 191 -27.43 -3.93 26.41
N SER A 192 -27.26 -4.73 25.36
CA SER A 192 -27.95 -6.00 25.18
C SER A 192 -26.98 -7.04 24.59
N LEU A 193 -27.27 -8.33 24.78
CA LEU A 193 -26.49 -9.42 24.21
C LEU A 193 -26.48 -9.36 22.68
N ASP A 194 -27.60 -8.94 22.07
CA ASP A 194 -27.70 -8.80 20.62
C ASP A 194 -26.77 -7.70 20.09
N ILE A 195 -26.74 -6.53 20.75
CA ILE A 195 -25.84 -5.43 20.39
C ILE A 195 -24.38 -5.86 20.53
N HIS A 196 -24.04 -6.53 21.64
CA HIS A 196 -22.69 -7.06 21.84
C HIS A 196 -22.30 -8.06 20.74
N SER A 197 -23.20 -8.99 20.39
CA SER A 197 -22.98 -9.96 19.31
C SER A 197 -22.77 -9.27 17.95
N SER A 198 -23.55 -8.24 17.63
CA SER A 198 -23.36 -7.45 16.41
C SER A 198 -21.99 -6.77 16.34
N PHE A 199 -21.51 -6.20 17.44
CA PHE A 199 -20.20 -5.56 17.47
C PHE A 199 -19.03 -6.53 17.44
N ASN A 200 -19.17 -7.72 18.04
CA ASN A 200 -18.17 -8.79 17.88
C ASN A 200 -18.08 -9.23 16.42
N LYS A 201 -19.22 -9.47 15.76
CA LYS A 201 -19.25 -9.79 14.32
C LYS A 201 -18.62 -8.70 13.46
N LEU A 202 -18.84 -7.42 13.82
CA LEU A 202 -18.23 -6.29 13.13
C LEU A 202 -16.70 -6.32 13.29
N ALA A 203 -16.19 -6.48 14.52
CA ALA A 203 -14.77 -6.59 14.80
C ALA A 203 -14.10 -7.77 14.09
N GLU A 204 -14.75 -8.95 14.09
CA GLU A 204 -14.30 -10.14 13.37
C GLU A 204 -14.26 -9.90 11.86
N THR A 205 -15.28 -9.24 11.31
CA THR A 205 -15.35 -8.93 9.88
C THR A 205 -14.24 -7.96 9.47
N ILE A 206 -13.99 -6.91 10.25
CA ILE A 206 -12.89 -5.96 10.00
C ILE A 206 -11.54 -6.68 10.03
N THR A 207 -11.31 -7.50 11.06
CA THR A 207 -10.05 -8.25 11.22
C THR A 207 -9.82 -9.19 10.05
N ARG A 208 -10.85 -9.91 9.61
CA ARG A 208 -10.77 -10.79 8.44
C ARG A 208 -10.45 -10.02 7.16
N LEU A 209 -11.14 -8.90 6.92
CA LEU A 209 -10.89 -8.05 5.73
C LEU A 209 -9.47 -7.47 5.69
N LEU A 210 -8.84 -7.23 6.84
CA LEU A 210 -7.46 -6.73 6.90
C LEU A 210 -6.42 -7.81 6.57
N GLN A 211 -6.69 -9.05 6.97
CA GLN A 211 -5.84 -10.22 6.72
C GLN A 211 -5.97 -10.74 5.28
N ASP A 212 -7.14 -10.57 4.68
CA ASP A 212 -7.37 -10.82 3.27
C ASP A 212 -6.51 -9.86 2.41
#